data_AF-A0A949A0B6-F1
#
_entry.id   AF-A0A949A0B6-F1
#
_cell.length_a   1.000
_cell.length_b   1.000
_cell.length_c   1.000
_cell.angle_alpha   90.00
_cell.angle_beta   90.00
_cell.angle_gamma   90.00
#
_symmetry.space_group_name_H-M   'P 1'
#
loop_
_entity.id
_entity.type
_entity.pdbx_description
1 polymer ?
#
loop_
_entity_poly.entity_id
_entity_poly.type
_entity_poly.pdbx_seq_one_letter_code
_entity_poly.pdbx_strand_id
1 'polypeptide(L)'
;MSKKILTIPSRKIFKRIPSFTLCLAPSPSQDLKQNIDHYQSMPFEKKVLQLVREAYLQEYLESYRITAADVEVNISADMTVRLKKIVDVEGVGLRLKEYLVRPAAGNSVHVTEKDFLKSKLGERIIGLVVEDHSIASGKPSRVFIVEQRGEDS
;
A
#
# COMPACT_ATOMS: atom_id res chain seq x y z
N MET A 1 14.98 -59.02 -33.90
CA MET A 1 14.90 -57.94 -32.88
C MET A 1 14.79 -56.61 -33.64
N SER A 2 13.59 -56.02 -33.76
CA SER A 2 13.09 -54.90 -32.93
C SER A 2 13.88 -53.60 -33.19
N LYS A 3 13.39 -52.40 -33.56
CA LYS A 3 12.10 -51.66 -33.69
C LYS A 3 12.42 -50.49 -34.67
N LYS A 4 11.65 -50.16 -35.73
CA LYS A 4 10.50 -49.21 -35.85
C LYS A 4 10.61 -47.84 -35.13
N ILE A 5 10.23 -46.77 -35.89
CA ILE A 5 9.61 -45.46 -35.49
C ILE A 5 10.62 -44.35 -35.11
N LEU A 6 10.51 -43.04 -35.44
CA LEU A 6 9.65 -42.17 -36.28
C LEU A 6 10.22 -40.74 -36.14
N THR A 7 10.11 -39.95 -37.21
CA THR A 7 10.24 -38.48 -37.32
C THR A 7 9.64 -37.67 -36.16
N ILE A 8 10.15 -36.46 -35.88
CA ILE A 8 9.43 -35.15 -35.77
C ILE A 8 10.46 -34.03 -35.39
N PRO A 9 10.41 -32.84 -36.04
CA PRO A 9 11.39 -31.76 -35.87
C PRO A 9 11.22 -30.97 -34.57
N SER A 10 12.34 -30.46 -34.04
CA SER A 10 12.37 -29.59 -32.86
C SER A 10 11.78 -28.21 -33.19
N ARG A 11 10.51 -27.98 -32.82
CA ARG A 11 9.86 -26.66 -32.84
C ARG A 11 10.61 -25.71 -31.90
N LYS A 12 11.33 -24.73 -32.45
CA LYS A 12 11.72 -23.52 -31.70
C LYS A 12 10.46 -22.72 -31.40
N ILE A 13 10.02 -22.74 -30.14
CA ILE A 13 8.95 -21.88 -29.65
C ILE A 13 9.55 -20.50 -29.44
N PHE A 14 9.20 -19.54 -30.30
CA PHE A 14 9.50 -18.13 -30.06
C PHE A 14 8.71 -17.67 -28.83
N LYS A 15 9.40 -17.54 -27.70
CA LYS A 15 8.86 -16.99 -26.46
C LYS A 15 8.52 -15.52 -26.72
N ARG A 16 7.24 -15.18 -26.77
CA ARG A 16 6.78 -13.79 -26.92
C ARG A 16 7.33 -12.98 -25.75
N ILE A 17 8.17 -11.99 -26.04
CA ILE A 17 8.58 -10.99 -25.06
C ILE A 17 7.37 -10.06 -24.89
N PRO A 18 6.76 -9.99 -23.69
CA PRO A 18 5.72 -9.01 -23.45
C PRO A 18 6.31 -7.61 -23.66
N SER A 19 5.70 -6.83 -24.54
CA SER A 19 6.01 -5.43 -24.70
C SER A 19 5.55 -4.70 -23.43
N PHE A 20 6.50 -4.31 -22.60
CA PHE A 20 6.25 -3.34 -21.54
C PHE A 20 6.52 -1.95 -22.11
N THR A 21 5.53 -1.08 -22.10
CA THR A 21 5.74 0.33 -22.36
C THR A 21 6.44 0.92 -21.14
N LEU A 22 7.72 1.23 -21.28
CA LEU A 22 8.42 2.10 -20.34
C LEU A 22 7.95 3.53 -20.62
N CYS A 23 7.03 4.04 -19.79
CA CYS A 23 6.79 5.48 -19.77
C CYS A 23 8.05 6.14 -19.22
N LEU A 24 8.58 7.12 -19.96
CA LEU A 24 9.57 8.06 -19.41
C LEU A 24 8.86 8.75 -18.25
N ALA A 25 9.33 8.51 -17.03
CA ALA A 25 8.76 9.14 -15.85
C ALA A 25 8.71 10.67 -16.08
N PRO A 26 7.58 11.34 -15.76
CA PRO A 26 7.58 12.78 -15.66
C PRO A 26 8.74 13.23 -14.76
N SER A 27 9.28 14.40 -15.06
CA SER A 27 10.39 14.92 -14.24
C SER A 27 9.93 15.01 -12.78
N PRO A 28 10.77 14.64 -11.79
CA PRO A 28 10.39 14.70 -10.36
C PRO A 28 9.81 16.05 -9.95
N SER A 29 10.23 17.14 -10.61
CA SER A 29 9.72 18.50 -10.39
C SER A 29 8.27 18.72 -10.84
N GLN A 30 7.80 18.03 -11.89
CA GLN A 30 6.42 18.13 -12.36
C GLN A 30 5.44 17.35 -11.48
N ASP A 31 5.83 16.17 -11.00
CA ASP A 31 5.00 15.38 -10.08
C ASP A 31 4.84 16.07 -8.73
N LEU A 32 5.94 16.66 -8.24
CA LEU A 32 5.96 17.44 -7.01
C LEU A 32 5.03 18.67 -7.13
N LYS A 33 5.09 19.39 -8.25
CA LYS A 33 4.19 20.52 -8.50
C LYS A 33 2.71 20.10 -8.55
N GLN A 34 2.39 19.00 -9.23
CA GLN A 34 1.02 18.48 -9.29
C GLN A 34 0.47 18.12 -7.90
N ASN A 35 1.29 17.47 -7.06
CA ASN A 35 0.91 17.12 -5.70
C ASN A 35 0.66 18.38 -4.85
N ILE A 36 1.55 19.37 -4.92
CA ILE A 36 1.35 20.65 -4.24
C ILE A 36 0.06 21.30 -4.74
N ASP A 37 -0.15 21.37 -6.05
CA ASP A 37 -1.31 22.04 -6.63
C ASP A 37 -2.63 21.38 -6.21
N HIS A 38 -2.65 20.04 -6.11
CA HIS A 38 -3.82 19.26 -5.66
C HIS A 38 -4.18 19.55 -4.19
N TYR A 39 -3.18 19.72 -3.31
CA TYR A 39 -3.41 19.87 -1.88
C TYR A 39 -3.31 21.30 -1.33
N GLN A 40 -2.68 22.25 -2.02
CA GLN A 40 -2.30 23.57 -1.46
C GLN A 40 -3.47 24.39 -0.91
N SER A 41 -4.66 24.25 -1.49
CA SER A 41 -5.86 24.98 -1.09
C SER A 41 -6.57 24.37 0.12
N MET A 42 -6.15 23.17 0.55
CA MET A 42 -6.77 22.44 1.65
C MET A 42 -6.08 22.72 2.99
N PRO A 43 -6.84 22.96 4.07
CA PRO A 43 -6.31 22.88 5.43
C PRO A 43 -5.68 21.51 5.71
N PHE A 44 -4.69 21.47 6.59
CA PHE A 44 -3.89 20.26 6.85
C PHE A 44 -4.73 19.01 7.14
N GLU A 45 -5.73 19.12 8.02
CA GLU A 45 -6.62 18.01 8.39
C GLU A 45 -7.39 17.48 7.17
N LYS A 46 -7.82 18.37 6.27
CA LYS A 46 -8.49 17.97 5.02
C LYS A 46 -7.55 17.23 4.08
N LYS A 47 -6.25 17.57 4.06
CA LYS A 47 -5.25 16.82 3.28
C LYS A 47 -5.17 15.37 3.75
N VAL A 48 -5.12 15.15 5.07
CA VAL A 48 -5.08 13.81 5.67
C VAL A 48 -6.32 13.00 5.32
N LEU A 49 -7.52 13.59 5.50
CA LEU A 49 -8.77 12.92 5.17
C LEU A 49 -8.90 12.60 3.68
N GLN A 50 -8.47 13.53 2.81
CA GLN A 50 -8.46 13.34 1.38
C GLN A 50 -7.54 12.17 0.97
N LEU A 51 -6.34 12.10 1.53
CA LEU A 51 -5.40 11.01 1.26
C LEU A 51 -5.95 9.65 1.72
N VAL A 52 -6.61 9.59 2.89
CA VAL A 52 -7.26 8.36 3.35
C VAL A 52 -8.42 7.97 2.43
N ARG A 53 -9.21 8.93 1.95
CA ARG A 53 -10.31 8.67 1.01
C ARG A 53 -9.80 8.10 -0.31
N GLU A 54 -8.77 8.72 -0.88
CA GLU A 54 -8.07 8.24 -2.08
C GLU A 54 -7.55 6.81 -1.87
N ALA A 55 -6.98 6.54 -0.69
CA ALA A 55 -6.53 5.20 -0.35
C ALA A 55 -7.67 4.19 -0.20
N TYR A 56 -8.79 4.58 0.41
CA TYR A 56 -9.95 3.71 0.54
C TYR A 56 -10.52 3.32 -0.84
N LEU A 57 -10.64 4.30 -1.73
CA LEU A 57 -11.12 4.12 -3.10
C LEU A 57 -10.08 3.47 -4.03
N GLN A 58 -8.81 3.43 -3.62
CA GLN A 58 -7.67 3.02 -4.43
C GLN A 58 -7.50 3.90 -5.69
N GLU A 59 -7.91 5.16 -5.59
CA GLU A 59 -7.83 6.18 -6.62
C GLU A 59 -6.71 7.16 -6.25
N TYR A 60 -5.51 6.91 -6.76
CA TYR A 60 -4.33 7.73 -6.51
C TYR A 60 -3.97 8.53 -7.76
N LEU A 61 -3.39 9.72 -7.57
CA LEU A 61 -2.76 10.42 -8.69
C LEU A 61 -1.52 9.65 -9.18
N GLU A 62 -1.23 9.77 -10.47
CA GLU A 62 -0.04 9.14 -11.07
C GLU A 62 1.28 9.66 -10.47
N SER A 63 1.26 10.88 -9.95
CA SER A 63 2.38 11.56 -9.28
C SER A 63 2.67 11.03 -7.87
N TYR A 64 1.87 10.09 -7.34
CA TYR A 64 2.14 9.48 -6.04
C TYR A 64 3.16 8.36 -6.17
N ARG A 65 4.08 8.31 -5.21
CA ARG A 65 5.04 7.21 -5.15
C ARG A 65 4.45 6.07 -4.32
N ILE A 66 3.95 5.05 -5.02
CA ILE A 66 3.34 3.87 -4.41
C ILE A 66 4.35 2.72 -4.35
N THR A 67 4.59 2.20 -3.16
CA THR A 67 5.47 1.06 -2.90
C THR A 67 4.66 -0.10 -2.33
N ALA A 68 4.72 -1.26 -2.97
CA ALA A 68 4.16 -2.48 -2.42
C ALA A 68 5.05 -3.04 -1.31
N ALA A 69 4.44 -3.57 -0.26
CA ALA A 69 5.13 -4.20 0.87
C ALA A 69 4.44 -5.52 1.23
N ASP A 70 5.18 -6.42 1.87
CA ASP A 70 4.62 -7.60 2.54
C ASP A 70 5.46 -7.86 3.80
N VAL A 71 5.28 -6.98 4.78
CA VAL A 71 6.00 -7.04 6.06
C VAL A 71 5.00 -7.30 7.16
N GLU A 72 5.20 -8.37 7.91
CA GLU A 72 4.40 -8.67 9.10
C GLU A 72 4.88 -7.85 10.28
N VAL A 73 3.93 -7.29 11.03
CA VAL A 73 4.20 -6.46 12.20
C VAL A 73 3.48 -7.05 13.40
N ASN A 74 4.24 -7.31 14.45
CA ASN A 74 3.73 -7.83 15.70
C ASN A 74 3.17 -6.68 16.55
N ILE A 75 1.85 -6.60 16.66
CA ILE A 75 1.15 -5.63 17.52
C ILE A 75 0.56 -6.32 18.76
N SER A 76 -0.14 -7.44 18.56
CA SER A 76 -0.76 -8.25 19.60
C SER A 76 -0.71 -9.72 19.19
N ALA A 77 -0.80 -10.63 20.16
CA ALA A 77 -0.93 -12.07 19.89
C ALA A 77 -2.29 -12.45 19.28
N ASP A 78 -3.31 -11.61 19.44
CA ASP A 78 -4.68 -11.92 19.00
C ASP A 78 -4.92 -11.64 17.50
N MET A 79 -4.00 -10.91 16.85
CA MET A 79 -4.13 -10.49 15.46
C MET A 79 -2.81 -10.53 14.71
N THR A 80 -2.89 -10.90 13.43
CA THR A 80 -1.80 -10.77 12.46
C THR A 80 -1.98 -9.48 11.69
N VAL A 81 -0.97 -8.61 11.72
CA VAL A 81 -0.98 -7.33 11.00
C VAL A 81 0.11 -7.35 9.95
N ARG A 82 -0.23 -7.03 8.69
CA ARG A 82 0.73 -6.97 7.59
C ARG A 82 0.67 -5.65 6.86
N LEU A 83 1.81 -5.00 6.69
CA LEU A 83 1.96 -3.84 5.82
C LEU A 83 1.87 -4.31 4.36
N LYS A 84 0.93 -3.75 3.61
CA LYS A 84 0.68 -4.11 2.20
C LYS A 84 1.14 -3.05 1.21
N LYS A 85 1.04 -1.78 1.61
CA LYS A 85 1.33 -0.66 0.70
C LYS A 85 1.80 0.56 1.49
N ILE A 86 2.71 1.30 0.89
CA ILE A 86 3.13 2.63 1.33
C ILE A 86 2.88 3.58 0.17
N VAL A 87 2.25 4.72 0.45
CA VAL A 87 1.97 5.78 -0.52
C VAL A 87 2.66 7.04 -0.01
N ASP A 88 3.60 7.55 -0.79
CA ASP A 88 4.32 8.79 -0.51
C ASP A 88 3.80 9.92 -1.42
N VAL A 89 3.39 11.03 -0.80
CA VAL A 89 2.97 12.26 -1.50
C VAL A 89 4.08 13.30 -1.37
N GLU A 90 5.01 13.26 -2.32
CA GLU A 90 6.15 14.19 -2.39
C GLU A 90 5.66 15.63 -2.60
N GLY A 91 6.32 16.60 -1.96
CA GLY A 91 5.92 18.02 -1.95
C GLY A 91 4.83 18.40 -0.95
N VAL A 92 4.06 17.43 -0.45
CA VAL A 92 3.04 17.65 0.60
C VAL A 92 3.53 17.15 1.96
N GLY A 93 4.53 16.27 1.97
CA GLY A 93 5.14 15.74 3.20
C GLY A 93 4.26 14.71 3.92
N LEU A 94 3.38 14.02 3.18
CA LEU A 94 2.48 13.02 3.72
C LEU A 94 2.86 11.62 3.24
N ARG A 95 2.78 10.65 4.15
CA ARG A 95 2.94 9.23 3.86
C ARG A 95 1.75 8.47 4.43
N LEU A 96 1.14 7.60 3.63
CA LEU A 96 0.11 6.68 4.08
C LEU A 96 0.63 5.25 4.02
N LYS A 97 0.42 4.49 5.10
CA LYS A 97 0.70 3.07 5.19
C LYS A 97 -0.62 2.30 5.30
N GLU A 98 -0.83 1.37 4.38
CA GLU A 98 -1.98 0.47 4.37
C GLU A 98 -1.58 -0.86 5.00
N TYR A 99 -2.26 -1.20 6.09
CA TYR A 99 -2.12 -2.45 6.81
C TYR A 99 -3.35 -3.31 6.61
N LEU A 100 -3.12 -4.61 6.56
CA LEU A 100 -4.16 -5.63 6.51
C LEU A 100 -4.12 -6.43 7.81
N VAL A 101 -5.22 -6.38 8.55
CA VAL A 101 -5.37 -6.98 9.87
C VAL A 101 -6.24 -8.22 9.77
N ARG A 102 -5.80 -9.32 10.38
CA ARG A 102 -6.57 -10.56 10.49
C ARG A 102 -6.54 -11.08 11.91
N PRO A 103 -7.57 -11.82 12.36
CA PRO A 103 -7.49 -12.52 13.64
C PRO A 103 -6.49 -13.69 13.54
N ALA A 104 -5.69 -13.90 14.58
CA ALA A 104 -4.59 -14.88 14.56
C ALA A 104 -5.07 -16.34 14.69
N ALA A 105 -6.24 -16.60 15.29
CA ALA A 105 -6.64 -17.95 15.69
C ALA A 105 -8.15 -18.23 15.63
N GLY A 106 -8.85 -17.72 14.60
CA GLY A 106 -10.27 -18.07 14.37
C GLY A 106 -11.25 -17.50 15.40
N ASN A 107 -10.77 -16.69 16.35
CA ASN A 107 -11.58 -15.87 17.24
C ASN A 107 -11.78 -14.49 16.62
N SER A 108 -12.95 -13.88 16.81
CA SER A 108 -13.14 -12.48 16.46
C SER A 108 -12.22 -11.60 17.31
N VAL A 109 -11.60 -10.60 16.69
CA VAL A 109 -10.78 -9.60 17.41
C VAL A 109 -11.43 -8.23 17.32
N HIS A 110 -11.47 -7.53 18.45
CA HIS A 110 -11.85 -6.12 18.48
C HIS A 110 -10.59 -5.28 18.35
N VAL A 111 -10.57 -4.41 17.35
CA VAL A 111 -9.41 -3.62 16.95
C VAL A 111 -9.72 -2.14 17.17
N THR A 112 -8.85 -1.45 17.88
CA THR A 112 -8.99 -0.03 18.17
C THR A 112 -7.76 0.74 17.70
N GLU A 113 -7.92 2.03 17.51
CA GLU A 113 -6.82 2.92 17.13
C GLU A 113 -5.67 2.87 18.14
N LYS A 114 -6.00 2.68 19.42
CA LYS A 114 -5.03 2.60 20.52
C LYS A 114 -4.03 1.45 20.34
N ASP A 115 -4.43 0.36 19.69
CA ASP A 115 -3.56 -0.80 19.47
C ASP A 115 -2.41 -0.46 18.50
N PHE A 116 -2.70 0.40 17.52
CA PHE A 116 -1.72 0.89 16.55
C PHE A 116 -0.91 2.08 17.05
N LEU A 117 -1.45 2.88 17.98
CA LEU A 117 -0.69 3.96 18.61
C LEU A 117 0.34 3.45 19.64
N LYS A 118 0.06 2.32 20.30
CA LYS A 118 1.01 1.68 21.23
C LYS A 118 2.17 0.99 20.51
N SER A 119 1.94 0.53 19.29
CA SER A 119 2.97 -0.11 18.47
C SER A 119 3.79 0.95 17.75
N LYS A 120 5.12 0.75 17.67
CA LYS A 120 6.06 1.67 17.00
C LYS A 120 5.93 1.60 15.46
N LEU A 121 4.73 1.81 14.92
CA LEU A 121 4.42 1.68 13.50
C LEU A 121 4.87 2.87 12.67
N GLY A 122 5.06 4.01 13.34
CA GLY A 122 5.42 5.27 12.74
C GLY A 122 6.01 6.24 13.73
N GLU A 123 6.81 7.18 13.23
CA GLU A 123 7.50 8.18 14.05
C GLU A 123 6.63 9.40 14.33
N ARG A 124 5.82 9.83 13.33
CA ARG A 124 4.98 11.03 13.42
C ARG A 124 3.59 10.77 12.85
N ILE A 125 2.85 9.91 13.54
CA ILE A 125 1.47 9.56 13.18
C ILE A 125 0.59 10.79 13.40
N ILE A 126 -0.07 11.23 12.34
CA ILE A 126 -0.99 12.38 12.33
C ILE A 126 -2.43 11.97 12.06
N GLY A 127 -2.65 10.76 11.58
CA GLY A 127 -3.97 10.22 11.29
C GLY A 127 -3.96 8.71 11.34
N LEU A 128 -5.05 8.13 11.82
CA LEU A 128 -5.25 6.70 11.86
C LEU A 128 -6.72 6.38 11.61
N VAL A 129 -6.98 5.40 10.75
CA VAL A 129 -8.34 4.95 10.41
C VAL A 129 -8.37 3.44 10.41
N VAL A 130 -9.31 2.87 11.15
CA VAL A 130 -9.64 1.44 11.16
C VAL A 130 -10.95 1.27 10.39
N GLU A 131 -10.96 0.42 9.37
CA GLU A 131 -12.15 0.19 8.54
C GLU A 131 -13.25 -0.56 9.32
N ASP A 132 -12.89 -1.68 9.95
CA ASP A 132 -13.79 -2.50 10.76
C ASP A 132 -13.15 -2.76 12.13
N HIS A 133 -13.82 -2.27 13.18
CA HIS A 133 -13.36 -2.49 14.55
C HIS A 133 -13.63 -3.90 15.07
N SER A 134 -14.51 -4.67 14.43
CA SER A 134 -14.86 -6.02 14.87
C SER A 134 -14.59 -7.00 13.74
N ILE A 135 -13.42 -7.63 13.79
CA ILE A 135 -12.93 -8.48 12.71
C ILE A 135 -13.33 -9.91 13.01
N ALA A 136 -14.34 -10.41 12.30
CA ALA A 136 -14.74 -11.80 12.35
C ALA A 136 -13.75 -12.70 11.60
N SER A 137 -13.76 -13.99 11.95
CA SER A 137 -12.93 -14.98 11.27
C SER A 137 -13.21 -15.05 9.78
N GLY A 138 -12.15 -14.89 8.98
CA GLY A 138 -12.19 -15.02 7.52
C GLY A 138 -12.26 -13.71 6.74
N LYS A 139 -12.60 -12.56 7.37
CA LYS A 139 -12.55 -11.25 6.71
C LYS A 139 -11.42 -10.42 7.29
N PRO A 140 -10.45 -9.96 6.49
CA PRO A 140 -9.47 -8.99 6.97
C PRO A 140 -10.10 -7.60 7.06
N SER A 141 -9.56 -6.75 7.93
CA SER A 141 -9.86 -5.31 7.95
C SER A 141 -8.66 -4.51 7.51
N ARG A 142 -8.90 -3.34 6.89
CA ARG A 142 -7.84 -2.40 6.54
C ARG A 142 -7.64 -1.39 7.65
N VAL A 143 -6.37 -1.04 7.86
CA VAL A 143 -5.98 0.06 8.73
C VAL A 143 -5.05 0.98 7.95
N PHE A 144 -5.38 2.26 7.97
CA PHE A 144 -4.59 3.30 7.33
C PHE A 144 -3.90 4.13 8.41
N ILE A 145 -2.59 4.25 8.31
CA ILE A 145 -1.79 5.11 9.18
C ILE A 145 -1.19 6.20 8.30
N VAL A 146 -1.46 7.46 8.65
CA VAL A 146 -0.90 8.62 7.97
C VAL A 146 0.19 9.23 8.85
N GLU A 147 1.36 9.41 8.25
CA GLU A 147 2.55 9.97 8.85
C GLU A 147 2.88 11.30 8.18
N GLN A 148 3.32 12.27 8.97
CA GLN A 148 3.97 13.46 8.44
C GLN A 148 5.46 13.17 8.28
N ARG A 149 5.95 13.20 7.05
CA ARG A 149 7.40 13.24 6.80
C ARG A 149 7.88 14.66 7.01
N GLY A 150 8.97 14.82 7.76
CA GLY A 150 9.74 16.05 7.66
C GLY A 150 10.24 16.15 6.23
N GLU A 151 10.06 17.32 5.59
CA GLU A 151 10.98 17.69 4.53
C GLU A 151 12.32 17.88 5.24
N ASP A 152 13.25 16.95 5.05
CA ASP A 152 14.65 17.17 5.44
C ASP A 152 15.06 18.50 4.80
N SER A 153 15.18 19.54 5.63
CA SER A 153 15.56 20.90 5.26
C SER A 153 17.06 20.99 5.03
#